data_AF-A0A508AL75-F1
#
_entry.id   AF-A0A508AL75-F1
#
_cell.length_a   1.000
_cell.length_b   1.000
_cell.length_c   1.000
_cell.angle_alpha   90.00
_cell.angle_beta   90.00
_cell.angle_gamma   90.00
#
_symmetry.space_group_name_H-M   'P 1'
#
loop_
_entity.id
_entity.type
_entity.pdbx_description
1 polymer ?
#
loop_
_entity_poly.entity_id
_entity_poly.type
_entity_poly.pdbx_seq_one_letter_code
_entity_poly.pdbx_strand_id
1 'polypeptide(L)'
;MKRTLLAVLGAISLSACAQAPDPDAAANGKAPMVANTVPAAPEPDAGTPEARAVAAVRTLSENLKPEHVGAAPMPGFREVIVSGQIVYVSDDGRYMFLPGQGGALYDTTTQTNLSEETFAHLRRDLLKTIPAGERIVFAPQDPKYTVTVFTDVECGYCRKLHSEIAEYNRQGIAIEYLAFPRMGLGSEDYKKMVSIWCASDRKQALTAAKSDKPVPSQDCKNTVNMQYNVGQRAGLTGTPMILTEDGVQVGGYVPPEALRQTLDKLAADRAARPSAPAGGA
;
A
#
# COMPACT_ATOMS: atom_id res chain seq x y z
N MET A 1 -45.57 21.51 67.80
CA MET A 1 -46.44 22.00 66.70
C MET A 1 -45.71 21.83 65.39
N LYS A 2 -46.37 21.18 64.42
CA LYS A 2 -45.86 20.77 63.10
C LYS A 2 -45.25 21.93 62.31
N ARG A 3 -44.03 21.76 61.77
CA ARG A 3 -43.62 22.26 60.44
C ARG A 3 -42.55 21.34 59.86
N THR A 4 -43.02 20.39 59.06
CA THR A 4 -42.24 19.50 58.20
C THR A 4 -41.82 20.21 56.91
N LEU A 5 -40.57 19.95 56.52
CA LEU A 5 -40.01 19.80 55.17
C LEU A 5 -40.38 20.83 54.07
N LEU A 6 -39.36 21.53 53.56
CA LEU A 6 -38.99 21.51 52.14
C LEU A 6 -37.55 22.05 51.99
N ALA A 7 -36.57 21.17 51.81
CA ALA A 7 -35.21 21.54 51.42
C ALA A 7 -34.96 20.92 50.05
N VAL A 8 -35.01 21.75 49.01
CA VAL A 8 -34.66 21.40 47.64
C VAL A 8 -33.13 21.39 47.56
N LEU A 9 -32.54 20.19 47.64
CA LEU A 9 -31.13 19.96 47.30
C LEU A 9 -31.02 19.69 45.80
N GLY A 10 -30.03 20.32 45.19
CA GLY A 10 -29.89 20.44 43.74
C GLY A 10 -29.38 19.19 43.03
N ALA A 11 -29.56 19.23 41.72
CA ALA A 11 -28.71 18.57 40.75
C ALA A 11 -28.67 19.46 39.51
N ILE A 12 -27.63 20.30 39.43
CA ILE A 12 -27.27 20.99 38.18
C ILE A 12 -26.62 19.90 37.32
N SER A 13 -27.36 19.40 36.33
CA SER A 13 -26.81 18.53 35.30
C SER A 13 -25.88 19.35 34.40
N LEU A 14 -24.59 19.36 34.72
CA LEU A 14 -23.54 19.76 33.80
C LEU A 14 -23.43 18.68 32.72
N SER A 15 -23.82 19.03 31.50
CA SER A 15 -23.54 18.29 30.28
C SER A 15 -22.03 18.13 30.13
N ALA A 16 -21.49 16.97 30.52
CA ALA A 16 -20.11 16.62 30.25
C ALA A 16 -19.96 16.31 28.75
N CYS A 17 -19.55 17.32 27.98
CA CYS A 17 -18.94 17.10 26.67
C CYS A 17 -17.60 16.41 26.92
N ALA A 18 -17.52 15.11 26.65
CA ALA A 18 -16.25 14.41 26.54
C ALA A 18 -15.55 14.89 25.27
N GLN A 19 -14.66 15.89 25.41
CA GLN A 19 -13.68 16.22 24.39
C GLN A 19 -12.59 15.13 24.41
N ALA A 20 -12.44 14.44 23.28
CA ALA A 20 -11.30 13.58 23.03
C ALA A 20 -10.00 14.42 23.12
N PRO A 21 -8.89 13.91 23.67
CA PRO A 21 -7.65 14.67 23.72
C PRO A 21 -7.11 14.93 22.31
N ASP A 22 -6.73 16.18 22.05
CA ASP A 22 -6.03 16.62 20.85
C ASP A 22 -4.76 15.78 20.58
N PRO A 23 -4.51 15.35 19.33
CA PRO A 23 -3.38 14.48 18.98
C PRO A 23 -2.01 15.19 19.01
N ASP A 24 -1.95 16.48 19.32
CA ASP A 24 -0.72 17.28 19.23
C ASP A 24 0.10 17.40 20.53
N ALA A 25 -0.33 16.74 21.61
CA ALA A 25 0.41 16.73 22.88
C ALA A 25 1.27 15.47 23.07
N ALA A 26 2.13 15.14 22.11
CA ALA A 26 3.22 14.18 22.30
C ALA A 26 4.44 14.47 21.41
N ALA A 27 4.85 15.73 21.32
CA ALA A 27 6.14 16.11 20.77
C ALA A 27 7.19 16.10 21.89
N ASN A 28 7.84 14.96 22.12
CA ASN A 28 9.17 14.91 22.76
C ASN A 28 9.90 13.62 22.33
N GLY A 29 10.91 13.79 21.46
CA GLY A 29 12.01 12.82 21.32
C GLY A 29 12.04 11.88 20.09
N LYS A 30 11.38 12.17 18.96
CA LYS A 30 11.52 11.33 17.74
C LYS A 30 12.54 11.90 16.77
N ALA A 31 13.50 11.05 16.38
CA ALA A 31 14.45 11.33 15.30
C ALA A 31 13.72 11.64 13.98
N PRO A 32 14.26 12.52 13.13
CA PRO A 32 13.58 12.98 11.93
C PRO A 32 13.36 11.82 10.95
N MET A 33 12.09 11.55 10.66
CA MET A 33 11.63 10.60 9.65
C MET A 33 12.07 11.07 8.26
N VAL A 34 12.48 10.15 7.38
CA VAL A 34 12.76 10.48 5.98
C VAL A 34 11.43 10.67 5.26
N ALA A 35 10.97 11.91 5.19
CA ALA A 35 9.85 12.30 4.34
C ALA A 35 10.33 12.42 2.90
N ASN A 36 10.46 11.29 2.20
CA ASN A 36 10.48 11.34 0.74
C ASN A 36 9.03 11.43 0.28
N THR A 37 8.58 12.64 -0.03
CA THR A 37 7.34 12.88 -0.76
C THR A 37 7.49 12.29 -2.16
N VAL A 38 6.81 11.18 -2.42
CA VAL A 38 6.72 10.64 -3.77
C VAL A 38 5.79 11.56 -4.58
N PRO A 39 6.19 11.98 -5.79
CA PRO A 39 5.42 12.97 -6.55
C PRO A 39 4.01 12.46 -6.90
N ALA A 40 3.04 13.38 -6.85
CA ALA A 40 1.74 13.22 -7.48
C ALA A 40 1.89 13.30 -9.01
N ALA A 41 0.87 12.86 -9.75
CA ALA A 41 0.83 13.10 -11.19
C ALA A 41 0.92 14.62 -11.48
N PRO A 42 1.59 15.04 -12.57
CA PRO A 42 1.54 16.42 -13.02
C PRO A 42 0.08 16.89 -13.20
N GLU A 43 -0.22 18.14 -12.83
CA GLU A 43 -1.55 18.70 -13.09
C GLU A 43 -1.76 18.79 -14.62
N PRO A 44 -2.88 18.26 -15.14
CA PRO A 44 -3.18 18.35 -16.57
C PRO A 44 -3.52 19.76 -17.04
N ASP A 45 -3.33 20.03 -18.33
CA ASP A 45 -3.70 21.31 -18.95
C ASP A 45 -5.20 21.58 -18.84
N ALA A 46 -5.55 22.84 -18.57
CA ALA A 46 -6.94 23.26 -18.43
C ALA A 46 -7.76 22.96 -19.70
N GLY A 47 -8.99 22.46 -19.51
CA GLY A 47 -9.90 22.13 -20.62
C GLY A 47 -9.65 20.78 -21.28
N THR A 48 -8.64 20.02 -20.85
CA THR A 48 -8.46 18.62 -21.27
C THR A 48 -9.45 17.67 -20.59
N PRO A 49 -9.74 16.50 -21.18
CA PRO A 49 -10.46 15.43 -20.50
C PRO A 49 -9.81 15.01 -19.18
N GLU A 50 -8.48 15.00 -19.11
CA GLU A 50 -7.70 14.69 -17.91
C GLU A 50 -7.98 15.71 -16.80
N ALA A 51 -7.94 17.02 -17.11
CA ALA A 51 -8.27 18.05 -16.13
C ALA A 51 -9.71 17.92 -15.63
N ARG A 52 -10.67 17.58 -16.50
CA ARG A 52 -12.05 17.28 -16.10
C ARG A 52 -12.14 16.04 -15.22
N ALA A 53 -11.38 14.99 -15.51
CA ALA A 53 -11.34 13.79 -14.69
C ALA A 53 -10.78 14.07 -13.29
N VAL A 54 -9.70 14.84 -13.19
CA VAL A 54 -9.14 15.29 -11.90
C VAL A 54 -10.15 16.14 -11.14
N ALA A 55 -10.82 17.08 -11.80
CA ALA A 55 -11.86 17.90 -11.19
C ALA A 55 -13.04 17.06 -10.68
N ALA A 56 -13.47 16.05 -11.45
CA ALA A 56 -14.51 15.12 -11.05
C ALA A 56 -14.10 14.31 -9.81
N VAL A 57 -12.89 13.76 -9.76
CA VAL A 57 -12.40 13.05 -8.56
C VAL A 57 -12.38 13.95 -7.33
N ARG A 58 -12.00 15.22 -7.49
CA ARG A 58 -11.97 16.21 -6.39
C ARG A 58 -13.35 16.57 -5.84
N THR A 59 -14.45 16.27 -6.53
CA THR A 59 -15.80 16.44 -5.95
C THR A 59 -16.08 15.47 -4.81
N LEU A 60 -15.33 14.36 -4.71
CA LEU A 60 -15.42 13.43 -3.58
C LEU A 60 -14.69 13.96 -2.35
N SER A 61 -13.54 14.60 -2.56
CA SER A 61 -12.80 15.33 -1.54
C SER A 61 -11.73 16.20 -2.20
N GLU A 62 -11.67 17.48 -1.83
CA GLU A 62 -10.74 18.47 -2.42
C GLU A 62 -9.27 18.11 -2.19
N ASN A 63 -8.97 17.31 -1.16
CA ASN A 63 -7.62 16.91 -0.79
C ASN A 63 -7.08 15.73 -1.61
N LEU A 64 -7.90 15.14 -2.48
CA LEU A 64 -7.48 14.02 -3.31
C LEU A 64 -6.47 14.47 -4.37
N LYS A 65 -5.30 13.81 -4.34
CA LYS A 65 -4.19 14.01 -5.26
C LYS A 65 -4.00 12.75 -6.10
N PRO A 66 -4.35 12.76 -7.39
CA PRO A 66 -4.14 11.62 -8.26
C PRO A 66 -2.66 11.20 -8.32
N GLU A 67 -2.41 9.90 -8.21
CA GLU A 67 -1.11 9.31 -8.55
C GLU A 67 -0.96 9.08 -10.05
N HIS A 68 -2.07 8.89 -10.77
CA HIS A 68 -2.10 8.72 -12.22
C HIS A 68 -3.37 9.34 -12.79
N VAL A 69 -3.27 9.91 -14.00
CA VAL A 69 -4.40 10.29 -14.83
C VAL A 69 -4.02 10.07 -16.29
N GLY A 70 -4.89 9.43 -17.07
CA GLY A 70 -4.64 9.16 -18.48
C GLY A 70 -5.88 8.70 -19.23
N ALA A 71 -5.74 8.46 -20.54
CA ALA A 71 -6.77 7.82 -21.35
C ALA A 71 -7.09 6.42 -20.80
N ALA A 72 -8.37 6.11 -20.60
CA ALA A 72 -8.75 4.73 -20.32
C ALA A 72 -8.70 3.91 -21.62
N PRO A 73 -8.41 2.61 -21.54
CA PRO A 73 -8.52 1.71 -22.69
C PRO A 73 -9.95 1.58 -23.25
N MET A 74 -10.96 1.97 -22.47
CA MET A 74 -12.36 2.08 -22.89
C MET A 74 -12.63 3.48 -23.48
N PRO A 75 -13.02 3.59 -24.76
CA PRO A 75 -13.24 4.89 -25.40
C PRO A 75 -14.25 5.78 -24.67
N GLY A 76 -13.98 7.08 -24.64
CA GLY A 76 -14.84 8.07 -23.99
C GLY A 76 -14.59 8.25 -22.49
N PHE A 77 -13.55 7.60 -21.93
CA PHE A 77 -13.23 7.65 -20.51
C PHE A 77 -11.75 7.94 -20.26
N ARG A 78 -11.50 8.55 -19.10
CA ARG A 78 -10.22 8.67 -18.43
C ARG A 78 -10.16 7.70 -17.28
N GLU A 79 -8.97 7.20 -17.02
CA GLU A 79 -8.66 6.48 -15.80
C GLU A 79 -7.82 7.37 -14.89
N VAL A 80 -8.13 7.33 -13.59
CA VAL A 80 -7.45 8.08 -12.55
C VAL A 80 -7.12 7.11 -11.44
N ILE A 81 -5.85 7.02 -11.03
CA ILE A 81 -5.49 6.34 -9.78
C ILE A 81 -5.35 7.41 -8.71
N VAL A 82 -6.08 7.24 -7.62
CA VAL A 82 -6.10 8.16 -6.49
C VAL A 82 -6.20 7.37 -5.19
N SER A 83 -5.30 7.62 -4.24
CA SER A 83 -5.25 6.92 -2.95
C SER A 83 -5.22 5.39 -3.09
N GLY A 84 -4.57 4.89 -4.15
CA GLY A 84 -4.49 3.45 -4.45
C GLY A 84 -5.78 2.83 -5.00
N GLN A 85 -6.75 3.63 -5.43
CA GLN A 85 -7.97 3.18 -6.10
C GLN A 85 -8.02 3.70 -7.53
N ILE A 86 -8.47 2.87 -8.47
CA ILE A 86 -8.74 3.30 -9.83
C ILE A 86 -10.18 3.82 -9.95
N VAL A 87 -10.33 4.94 -10.63
CA VAL A 87 -11.60 5.60 -10.92
C VAL A 87 -11.66 5.83 -12.43
N TYR A 88 -12.79 5.51 -13.03
CA TYR A 88 -13.03 5.82 -14.44
C TYR A 88 -13.99 6.99 -14.53
N VAL A 89 -13.64 8.00 -15.32
CA VAL A 89 -14.43 9.23 -15.50
C VAL A 89 -14.68 9.45 -16.98
N SER A 90 -15.90 9.78 -17.39
CA SER A 90 -16.19 10.12 -18.79
C SER A 90 -15.38 11.34 -19.25
N ASP A 91 -15.07 11.44 -20.54
CA ASP A 91 -14.24 12.51 -21.10
C ASP A 91 -14.84 13.91 -20.89
N ASP A 92 -16.15 14.01 -20.66
CA ASP A 92 -16.86 15.25 -20.32
C ASP A 92 -16.89 15.56 -18.81
N GLY A 93 -16.34 14.67 -17.97
CA GLY A 93 -16.27 14.80 -16.51
C GLY A 93 -17.58 14.54 -15.77
N ARG A 94 -18.66 14.14 -16.45
CA ARG A 94 -20.01 14.07 -15.87
C ARG A 94 -20.31 12.77 -15.14
N TYR A 95 -19.74 11.67 -15.60
CA TYR A 95 -20.00 10.34 -15.06
C TYR A 95 -18.69 9.77 -14.52
N MET A 96 -18.73 9.24 -13.29
CA MET A 96 -17.62 8.47 -12.75
C MET A 96 -18.13 7.15 -12.19
N PHE A 97 -17.30 6.11 -12.26
CA PHE A 97 -17.54 4.87 -11.54
C PHE A 97 -16.26 4.36 -10.91
N LEU A 98 -16.42 3.76 -9.73
CA LEU A 98 -15.36 3.12 -8.98
C LEU A 98 -15.64 1.62 -9.02
N PRO A 99 -14.76 0.80 -9.62
CA PRO A 99 -14.96 -0.65 -9.68
C PRO A 99 -15.07 -1.30 -8.29
N GLY A 100 -14.56 -0.65 -7.25
CA GLY A 100 -14.56 -1.18 -5.89
C GLY A 100 -13.49 -2.24 -5.68
N GLN A 101 -13.57 -2.95 -4.55
CA GLN A 101 -12.60 -4.00 -4.24
C GLN A 101 -12.82 -5.23 -5.11
N GLY A 102 -11.78 -5.65 -5.82
CA GLY A 102 -11.84 -6.80 -6.75
C GLY A 102 -12.51 -6.51 -8.10
N GLY A 103 -13.07 -5.31 -8.28
CA GLY A 103 -13.56 -4.84 -9.57
C GLY A 103 -12.41 -4.35 -10.44
N ALA A 104 -12.50 -4.60 -11.75
CA ALA A 104 -11.52 -4.15 -12.72
C ALA A 104 -12.15 -4.00 -14.11
N LEU A 105 -11.48 -3.26 -14.98
CA LEU A 105 -11.78 -3.24 -16.41
C LEU A 105 -11.09 -4.44 -17.07
N TYR A 106 -11.88 -5.32 -17.69
CA TYR A 106 -11.38 -6.47 -18.43
C TYR A 106 -11.62 -6.29 -19.93
N ASP A 107 -10.60 -6.60 -20.73
CA ASP A 107 -10.81 -6.91 -22.14
C ASP A 107 -11.31 -8.35 -22.26
N THR A 108 -12.52 -8.54 -22.78
CA THR A 108 -13.14 -9.86 -22.92
C THR A 108 -12.60 -10.67 -24.09
N THR A 109 -11.96 -10.01 -25.06
CA THR A 109 -11.34 -10.64 -26.23
C THR A 109 -10.02 -11.29 -25.84
N THR A 110 -9.18 -10.54 -25.13
CA THR A 110 -7.86 -11.01 -24.67
C THR A 110 -7.89 -11.62 -23.27
N GLN A 111 -9.04 -11.52 -22.56
CA GLN A 111 -9.22 -11.94 -21.17
C GLN A 111 -8.21 -11.26 -20.21
N THR A 112 -7.81 -10.03 -20.53
CA THR A 112 -6.79 -9.29 -19.79
C THR A 112 -7.43 -8.29 -18.83
N ASN A 113 -6.88 -8.20 -17.62
CA ASN A 113 -7.24 -7.15 -16.66
C ASN A 113 -6.47 -5.86 -16.99
N LEU A 114 -7.14 -4.90 -17.62
CA LEU A 114 -6.55 -3.65 -18.06
C LEU A 114 -6.26 -2.69 -16.90
N SER A 115 -7.06 -2.74 -15.82
CA SER A 115 -6.77 -1.95 -14.62
C SER A 115 -5.45 -2.37 -13.97
N GLU A 116 -5.16 -3.67 -13.95
CA GLU A 116 -3.90 -4.20 -13.38
C GLU A 116 -2.69 -3.77 -14.21
N GLU A 117 -2.81 -3.62 -15.52
CA GLU A 117 -1.71 -3.09 -16.35
C GLU A 117 -1.34 -1.67 -15.90
N THR A 118 -2.31 -0.78 -15.77
CA THR A 118 -2.08 0.59 -15.25
C THR A 118 -1.50 0.58 -13.83
N PHE A 119 -2.04 -0.25 -12.93
CA PHE A 119 -1.50 -0.38 -11.58
C PHE A 119 -0.06 -0.90 -11.57
N ALA A 120 0.29 -1.85 -12.43
CA ALA A 120 1.64 -2.42 -12.49
C ALA A 120 2.67 -1.33 -12.83
N HIS A 121 2.37 -0.45 -13.80
CA HIS A 121 3.24 0.69 -14.12
C HIS A 121 3.42 1.61 -12.91
N LEU A 122 2.33 2.01 -12.23
CA LEU A 122 2.39 2.84 -11.04
C LEU A 122 3.21 2.17 -9.93
N ARG A 123 2.91 0.91 -9.61
CA ARG A 123 3.56 0.14 -8.55
C ARG A 123 5.06 0.00 -8.79
N ARG A 124 5.48 -0.30 -10.02
CA ARG A 124 6.90 -0.35 -10.39
C ARG A 124 7.60 0.97 -10.07
N ASP A 125 6.99 2.10 -10.42
CA ASP A 125 7.61 3.41 -10.24
C ASP A 125 7.59 3.84 -8.76
N LEU A 126 6.54 3.48 -8.02
CA LEU A 126 6.48 3.59 -6.56
C LEU A 126 7.57 2.76 -5.86
N LEU A 127 7.80 1.51 -6.29
CA LEU A 127 8.83 0.66 -5.68
C LEU A 127 10.25 1.23 -5.89
N LYS A 128 10.51 1.91 -7.02
CA LYS A 128 11.79 2.59 -7.27
C LYS A 128 12.08 3.72 -6.29
N THR A 129 11.07 4.29 -5.63
CA THR A 129 11.28 5.37 -4.64
C THR A 129 11.80 4.85 -3.29
N ILE A 130 11.73 3.54 -3.05
CA ILE A 130 12.22 2.92 -1.83
C ILE A 130 13.67 2.46 -2.05
N PRO A 131 14.65 2.98 -1.29
CA PRO A 131 16.04 2.56 -1.42
C PRO A 131 16.21 1.05 -1.19
N ALA A 132 17.04 0.39 -2.00
CA ALA A 132 17.25 -1.06 -1.88
C ALA A 132 17.74 -1.49 -0.48
N GLY A 133 18.61 -0.68 0.15
CA GLY A 133 19.12 -0.92 1.51
C GLY A 133 18.07 -0.81 2.63
N GLU A 134 16.86 -0.36 2.31
CA GLU A 134 15.74 -0.27 3.25
C GLU A 134 14.82 -1.49 3.20
N ARG A 135 15.09 -2.45 2.30
CA ARG A 135 14.36 -3.71 2.17
C ARG A 135 15.00 -4.78 3.05
N ILE A 136 14.20 -5.67 3.65
CA ILE A 136 14.72 -6.87 4.33
C ILE A 136 14.66 -8.04 3.34
N VAL A 137 15.83 -8.48 2.88
CA VAL A 137 15.95 -9.42 1.76
C VAL A 137 16.28 -10.84 2.23
N PHE A 138 15.49 -11.82 1.78
CA PHE A 138 15.75 -13.25 1.91
C PHE A 138 15.86 -13.85 0.50
N ALA A 139 17.08 -14.19 0.09
CA ALA A 139 17.37 -14.62 -1.28
C ALA A 139 18.25 -15.87 -1.31
N PRO A 140 18.07 -16.75 -2.33
CA PRO A 140 19.08 -17.74 -2.68
C PRO A 140 20.32 -17.06 -3.28
N GLN A 141 21.39 -17.83 -3.51
CA GLN A 141 22.62 -17.30 -4.10
C GLN A 141 22.44 -16.75 -5.52
N ASP A 142 21.60 -17.40 -6.33
CA ASP A 142 21.29 -17.01 -7.71
C ASP A 142 19.76 -16.99 -7.91
N PRO A 143 19.09 -15.88 -7.58
CA PRO A 143 17.64 -15.79 -7.70
C PRO A 143 17.20 -15.71 -9.16
N LYS A 144 16.28 -16.59 -9.54
CA LYS A 144 15.59 -16.56 -10.84
C LYS A 144 14.57 -15.42 -10.91
N TYR A 145 13.92 -15.14 -9.78
CA TYR A 145 12.91 -14.08 -9.67
C TYR A 145 13.11 -13.31 -8.36
N THR A 146 12.80 -12.01 -8.39
CA THR A 146 12.67 -11.19 -7.19
C THR A 146 11.23 -10.71 -7.07
N VAL A 147 10.67 -10.79 -5.86
CA VAL A 147 9.37 -10.20 -5.55
C VAL A 147 9.47 -9.30 -4.34
N THR A 148 8.76 -8.19 -4.38
CA THR A 148 8.61 -7.29 -3.24
C THR A 148 7.33 -7.63 -2.50
N VAL A 149 7.41 -7.79 -1.18
CA VAL A 149 6.29 -8.20 -0.34
C VAL A 149 6.05 -7.15 0.74
N PHE A 150 4.91 -6.46 0.67
CA PHE A 150 4.44 -5.67 1.79
C PHE A 150 3.90 -6.61 2.87
N THR A 151 4.48 -6.53 4.06
CA THR A 151 4.27 -7.48 5.16
C THR A 151 3.94 -6.78 6.46
N ASP A 152 3.21 -7.50 7.31
CA ASP A 152 2.86 -7.13 8.68
C ASP A 152 3.26 -8.30 9.60
N VAL A 153 3.86 -8.05 10.76
CA VAL A 153 4.29 -9.12 11.70
C VAL A 153 3.15 -9.69 12.53
N GLU A 154 2.05 -8.97 12.66
CA GLU A 154 0.79 -9.40 13.29
C GLU A 154 -0.16 -10.10 12.29
N CYS A 155 0.20 -10.18 11.01
CA CYS A 155 -0.60 -10.89 10.00
C CYS A 155 -0.28 -12.39 9.95
N GLY A 156 -1.28 -13.24 10.21
CA GLY A 156 -1.14 -14.70 10.15
C GLY A 156 -0.63 -15.23 8.80
N TYR A 157 -1.11 -14.69 7.67
CA TYR A 157 -0.62 -15.08 6.35
C TYR A 157 0.81 -14.56 6.06
N CYS A 158 1.21 -13.43 6.62
CA CYS A 158 2.59 -12.94 6.53
C CYS A 158 3.57 -13.82 7.33
N ARG A 159 3.11 -14.35 8.47
CA ARG A 159 3.85 -15.36 9.26
C ARG A 159 3.94 -16.68 8.51
N LYS A 160 2.84 -17.14 7.91
CA LYS A 160 2.82 -18.33 7.05
C LYS A 160 3.82 -18.21 5.90
N LEU A 161 3.78 -17.11 5.14
CA LEU A 161 4.73 -16.85 4.06
C LEU A 161 6.17 -16.94 4.58
N HIS A 162 6.46 -16.32 5.72
CA HIS A 162 7.82 -16.34 6.28
C HIS A 162 8.25 -17.70 6.83
N SER A 163 7.33 -18.50 7.35
CA SER A 163 7.64 -19.87 7.78
C SER A 163 8.10 -20.75 6.61
N GLU A 164 7.73 -20.38 5.39
CA GLU A 164 8.08 -21.05 4.14
C GLU A 164 9.23 -20.34 3.40
N ILE A 165 9.92 -19.35 4.02
CA ILE A 165 10.91 -18.49 3.35
C ILE A 165 12.03 -19.28 2.66
N ALA A 166 12.46 -20.39 3.27
CA ALA A 166 13.47 -21.26 2.70
C ALA A 166 12.97 -22.01 1.46
N GLU A 167 11.67 -22.31 1.38
CA GLU A 167 11.08 -22.95 0.20
C GLU A 167 10.98 -21.96 -0.97
N TYR A 168 10.57 -20.70 -0.74
CA TYR A 168 10.63 -19.67 -1.79
C TYR A 168 12.06 -19.55 -2.36
N ASN A 169 13.07 -19.52 -1.49
CA ASN A 169 14.46 -19.45 -1.93
C ASN A 169 14.88 -20.73 -2.70
N ARG A 170 14.45 -21.93 -2.29
CA ARG A 170 14.67 -23.18 -3.06
C ARG A 170 14.04 -23.15 -4.45
N GLN A 171 12.88 -22.49 -4.58
CA GLN A 171 12.21 -22.29 -5.88
C GLN A 171 12.92 -21.22 -6.75
N GLY A 172 14.01 -20.62 -6.27
CA GLY A 172 14.76 -19.58 -6.97
C GLY A 172 14.16 -18.19 -6.81
N ILE A 173 13.35 -17.95 -5.77
CA ILE A 173 12.64 -16.69 -5.56
C ILE A 173 13.29 -15.92 -4.40
N ALA A 174 13.78 -14.71 -4.68
CA ALA A 174 14.15 -13.73 -3.67
C ALA A 174 12.92 -12.97 -3.16
N ILE A 175 12.77 -12.88 -1.85
CA ILE A 175 11.71 -12.12 -1.18
C ILE A 175 12.32 -10.86 -0.57
N GLU A 176 11.81 -9.70 -0.98
CA GLU A 176 12.17 -8.41 -0.41
C GLU A 176 11.01 -7.84 0.39
N TYR A 177 11.14 -7.79 1.71
CA TYR A 177 10.07 -7.27 2.56
C TYR A 177 10.08 -5.76 2.68
N LEU A 178 8.87 -5.19 2.63
CA LEU A 178 8.53 -3.83 3.00
C LEU A 178 7.51 -3.83 4.13
N ALA A 179 7.63 -2.90 5.05
CA ALA A 179 6.76 -2.75 6.19
C ALA A 179 5.40 -2.16 5.80
N PHE A 180 4.33 -2.83 6.23
CA PHE A 180 2.97 -2.32 6.16
C PHE A 180 2.22 -2.71 7.44
N PRO A 181 2.34 -1.92 8.53
CA PRO A 181 1.60 -2.20 9.76
C PRO A 181 0.10 -1.92 9.54
N ARG A 182 -0.74 -2.96 9.48
CA ARG A 182 -2.17 -2.81 9.13
C ARG A 182 -2.96 -2.07 10.20
N MET A 183 -2.47 -2.04 11.43
CA MET A 183 -3.06 -1.24 12.52
C MET A 183 -2.73 0.26 12.39
N GLY A 184 -2.02 0.66 11.34
CA GLY A 184 -1.72 2.03 11.02
C GLY A 184 -0.50 2.57 11.78
N LEU A 185 -0.11 3.79 11.42
CA LEU A 185 1.02 4.49 12.00
C LEU A 185 0.75 4.81 13.48
N GLY A 186 1.78 4.69 14.32
CA GLY A 186 1.68 4.95 15.76
C GLY A 186 1.15 3.79 16.61
N SER A 187 0.60 2.74 15.98
CA SER A 187 0.17 1.50 16.65
C SER A 187 1.35 0.71 17.26
N GLU A 188 1.04 -0.28 18.10
CA GLU A 188 2.07 -1.20 18.62
C GLU A 188 2.74 -2.04 17.52
N ASP A 189 1.99 -2.44 16.49
CA ASP A 189 2.54 -3.11 15.31
C ASP A 189 3.49 -2.20 14.55
N TYR A 190 3.15 -0.92 14.37
CA TYR A 190 4.08 0.07 13.81
C TYR A 190 5.38 0.16 14.62
N LYS A 191 5.31 0.26 15.95
CA LYS A 191 6.50 0.34 16.82
C LYS A 191 7.36 -0.94 16.72
N LYS A 192 6.72 -2.11 16.64
CA LYS A 192 7.39 -3.39 16.45
C LYS A 192 8.09 -3.45 15.09
N MET A 193 7.45 -2.98 14.02
CA MET A 193 8.04 -2.88 12.70
C MET A 193 9.22 -1.90 12.65
N VAL A 194 9.13 -0.75 13.33
CA VAL A 194 10.26 0.18 13.50
C VAL A 194 11.44 -0.50 14.20
N SER A 195 11.18 -1.21 15.30
CA SER A 195 12.24 -1.91 16.03
C SER A 195 12.95 -2.95 15.15
N ILE A 196 12.21 -3.67 14.32
CA ILE A 196 12.77 -4.63 13.35
C ILE A 196 13.64 -3.94 12.30
N TRP A 197 13.19 -2.81 11.76
CA TRP A 197 13.94 -2.03 10.76
C TRP A 197 15.14 -1.29 11.35
N CYS A 198 15.17 -1.08 12.66
CA CYS A 198 16.30 -0.50 13.38
C CYS A 198 17.30 -1.54 13.91
N ALA A 199 16.95 -2.82 13.91
CA ALA A 199 17.82 -3.88 14.38
C ALA A 199 19.10 -3.98 13.54
N SER A 200 20.22 -4.31 14.19
CA SER A 200 21.50 -4.58 13.52
C SER A 200 21.41 -5.77 12.57
N ASP A 201 20.69 -6.83 12.97
CA ASP A 201 20.29 -7.93 12.09
C ASP A 201 18.77 -7.89 11.86
N ARG A 202 18.36 -7.15 10.84
CA ARG A 202 16.95 -7.01 10.44
C ARG A 202 16.31 -8.36 10.05
N LYS A 203 17.07 -9.28 9.47
CA LYS A 203 16.55 -10.61 9.06
C LYS A 203 16.24 -11.47 10.27
N GLN A 204 17.14 -11.48 11.24
CA GLN A 204 16.93 -12.18 12.51
C GLN A 204 15.76 -11.56 13.28
N ALA A 205 15.70 -10.23 13.37
CA ALA A 205 14.62 -9.52 14.06
C ALA A 205 13.24 -9.79 13.42
N LEU A 206 13.13 -9.75 12.09
CA LEU A 206 11.89 -10.07 11.38
C LEU A 206 11.47 -11.53 11.61
N THR A 207 12.43 -12.46 11.56
CA THR A 207 12.17 -13.89 11.79
C THR A 207 11.70 -14.15 13.21
N ALA A 208 12.32 -13.49 14.19
CA ALA A 208 11.90 -13.56 15.59
C ALA A 208 10.47 -13.04 15.77
N ALA A 209 10.19 -11.83 15.26
CA ALA A 209 8.87 -11.21 15.34
C ALA A 209 7.75 -12.05 14.71
N LYS A 210 7.99 -12.64 13.53
CA LYS A 210 7.02 -13.50 12.84
C LYS A 210 6.84 -14.87 13.49
N SER A 211 7.72 -15.23 14.43
CA SER A 211 7.64 -16.44 15.25
C SER A 211 7.19 -16.16 16.70
N ASP A 212 6.56 -15.00 16.94
CA ASP A 212 6.12 -14.53 18.27
C ASP A 212 7.24 -14.41 19.31
N LYS A 213 8.49 -14.34 18.88
CA LYS A 213 9.61 -14.06 19.79
C LYS A 213 9.73 -12.54 20.02
N PRO A 214 10.13 -12.11 21.23
CA PRO A 214 10.31 -10.70 21.52
C PRO A 214 11.41 -10.10 20.66
N VAL A 215 11.19 -8.88 20.18
CA VAL A 215 12.20 -8.03 19.53
C VAL A 215 12.47 -6.85 20.47
N PRO A 216 13.73 -6.55 20.80
CA PRO A 216 14.06 -5.39 21.63
C PRO A 216 13.50 -4.11 21.03
N SER A 217 12.86 -3.29 21.86
CA SER A 217 12.37 -1.98 21.42
C SER A 217 13.54 -1.11 20.99
N GLN A 218 13.48 -0.60 19.77
CA GLN A 218 14.48 0.28 19.19
C GLN A 218 13.79 1.35 18.34
N ASP A 219 14.41 2.53 18.30
CA ASP A 219 14.03 3.61 17.38
C ASP A 219 15.29 4.19 16.76
N CYS A 220 15.19 4.56 15.50
CA CYS A 220 16.26 5.06 14.67
C CYS A 220 15.65 5.81 13.48
N LYS A 221 16.48 6.54 12.73
CA LYS A 221 16.05 7.05 11.43
C LYS A 221 15.74 5.87 10.52
N ASN A 222 14.46 5.68 10.19
CA ASN A 222 13.95 4.53 9.45
C ASN A 222 12.97 4.96 8.35
N THR A 223 12.57 4.00 7.50
CA THR A 223 11.66 4.21 6.37
C THR A 223 10.31 3.53 6.51
N VAL A 224 9.92 3.03 7.70
CA VAL A 224 8.65 2.30 7.89
C VAL A 224 7.44 3.12 7.47
N ASN A 225 7.40 4.42 7.80
CA ASN A 225 6.33 5.31 7.35
C ASN A 225 6.33 5.49 5.81
N MET A 226 7.50 5.66 5.19
CA MET A 226 7.62 5.75 3.73
C MET A 226 7.06 4.48 3.08
N GLN A 227 7.47 3.30 3.57
CA GLN A 227 7.02 2.01 3.05
C GLN A 227 5.50 1.84 3.22
N TYR A 228 4.94 2.20 4.37
CA TYR A 228 3.49 2.21 4.60
C TYR A 228 2.76 3.09 3.58
N ASN A 229 3.22 4.34 3.38
CA ASN A 229 2.59 5.27 2.43
C ASN A 229 2.72 4.80 0.98
N VAL A 230 3.85 4.17 0.62
CA VAL A 230 4.00 3.55 -0.70
C VAL A 230 3.01 2.39 -0.86
N GLY A 231 2.83 1.55 0.16
CA GLY A 231 1.84 0.47 0.16
C GLY A 231 0.41 0.98 -0.05
N GLN A 232 0.03 2.06 0.64
CA GLN A 232 -1.28 2.71 0.46
C GLN A 232 -1.51 3.12 -1.00
N ARG A 233 -0.52 3.80 -1.59
CA ARG A 233 -0.60 4.32 -2.97
C ARG A 233 -0.49 3.21 -4.02
N ALA A 234 0.14 2.10 -3.68
CA ALA A 234 0.16 0.89 -4.50
C ALA A 234 -1.19 0.13 -4.52
N GLY A 235 -2.19 0.60 -3.77
CA GLY A 235 -3.51 -0.02 -3.68
C GLY A 235 -3.55 -1.23 -2.74
N LEU A 236 -2.66 -1.28 -1.75
CA LEU A 236 -2.64 -2.36 -0.77
C LEU A 236 -3.88 -2.29 0.13
N THR A 237 -4.70 -3.33 0.08
CA THR A 237 -5.90 -3.48 0.94
C THR A 237 -5.74 -4.56 2.01
N GLY A 238 -4.69 -5.39 1.93
CA GLY A 238 -4.36 -6.40 2.91
C GLY A 238 -2.92 -6.91 2.75
N THR A 239 -2.41 -7.59 3.78
CA THR A 239 -1.07 -8.19 3.78
C THR A 239 -1.15 -9.73 3.86
N PRO A 240 -0.19 -10.47 3.28
CA PRO A 240 0.87 -9.95 2.43
C PRO A 240 0.32 -9.45 1.08
N MET A 241 0.99 -8.49 0.45
CA MET A 241 0.78 -8.15 -0.96
C MET A 241 2.09 -8.42 -1.69
N ILE A 242 2.06 -9.32 -2.68
CA ILE A 242 3.24 -9.73 -3.45
C ILE A 242 3.23 -9.02 -4.80
N LEU A 243 4.29 -8.26 -5.07
CA LEU A 243 4.52 -7.57 -6.33
C LEU A 243 5.74 -8.14 -7.06
N THR A 244 5.62 -8.35 -8.36
CA THR A 244 6.76 -8.63 -9.24
C THR A 244 7.61 -7.38 -9.46
N GLU A 245 8.81 -7.54 -10.04
CA GLU A 245 9.68 -6.42 -10.44
C GLU A 245 9.00 -5.41 -11.38
N ASP A 246 8.03 -5.89 -12.17
CA ASP A 246 7.25 -5.07 -13.11
C ASP A 246 6.03 -4.41 -12.45
N GLY A 247 5.83 -4.64 -11.15
CA GLY A 247 4.72 -4.06 -10.38
C GLY A 247 3.42 -4.85 -10.44
N VAL A 248 3.34 -5.94 -11.19
CA VAL A 248 2.16 -6.83 -11.23
C VAL A 248 1.93 -7.45 -9.85
N GLN A 249 0.70 -7.36 -9.34
CA GLN A 249 0.29 -8.01 -8.10
C GLN A 249 -0.09 -9.48 -8.37
N VAL A 250 0.66 -10.41 -7.79
CA VAL A 250 0.45 -11.86 -7.99
C VAL A 250 -0.45 -12.49 -6.93
N GLY A 251 -0.83 -11.72 -5.92
CA GLY A 251 -1.82 -12.12 -4.93
C GLY A 251 -1.50 -11.66 -3.52
N GLY A 252 -2.22 -12.27 -2.58
CA GLY A 252 -1.98 -12.13 -1.15
C GLY A 252 -0.88 -13.08 -0.69
N TYR A 253 -1.25 -14.10 0.08
CA TYR A 253 -0.39 -15.27 0.27
C TYR A 253 -0.53 -16.21 -0.94
N VAL A 254 0.61 -16.64 -1.48
CA VAL A 254 0.69 -17.63 -2.56
C VAL A 254 1.76 -18.65 -2.17
N PRO A 255 1.46 -19.96 -2.08
CA PRO A 255 2.45 -20.98 -1.76
C PRO A 255 3.66 -20.95 -2.71
N PRO A 256 4.86 -21.36 -2.27
CA PRO A 256 6.10 -21.23 -3.04
C PRO A 256 6.04 -21.80 -4.48
N GLU A 257 5.55 -23.03 -4.64
CA GLU A 257 5.45 -23.67 -5.96
C GLU A 257 4.45 -22.94 -6.87
N ALA A 258 3.30 -22.53 -6.33
CA ALA A 258 2.29 -21.79 -7.08
C ALA A 258 2.78 -20.39 -7.48
N LEU A 259 3.54 -19.73 -6.60
CA LEU A 259 4.17 -18.46 -6.91
C LEU A 259 5.20 -18.65 -8.04
N ARG A 260 6.03 -19.69 -7.95
CA ARG A 260 6.99 -20.03 -9.02
C ARG A 260 6.31 -20.25 -10.36
N GLN A 261 5.22 -21.02 -10.41
CA GLN A 261 4.44 -21.25 -11.63
C GLN A 261 3.85 -19.96 -12.19
N THR A 262 3.35 -19.08 -11.32
CA THR A 262 2.80 -17.77 -11.71
C THR A 262 3.88 -16.89 -12.34
N LEU A 263 5.08 -16.84 -11.73
CA LEU A 263 6.21 -16.08 -12.23
C LEU A 263 6.75 -16.64 -13.56
N ASP A 264 6.84 -17.97 -13.68
CA ASP A 264 7.21 -18.64 -14.94
C ASP A 264 6.22 -18.28 -16.06
N LYS A 265 4.91 -18.31 -15.78
CA LYS A 265 3.87 -17.92 -16.74
C LYS A 265 3.99 -16.44 -17.15
N LEU A 266 4.10 -15.52 -16.19
CA LEU A 266 4.25 -14.09 -16.48
C LEU A 266 5.51 -13.80 -17.32
N ALA A 267 6.61 -14.50 -17.06
CA ALA A 267 7.83 -14.38 -17.86
C ALA A 267 7.64 -14.88 -19.30
N ALA A 268 6.94 -16.00 -19.48
CA ALA A 268 6.62 -16.53 -20.81
C ALA A 268 5.68 -15.60 -21.59
N ASP A 269 4.62 -15.10 -20.95
CA ASP A 269 3.66 -14.17 -21.55
C ASP A 269 4.36 -12.86 -21.99
N ARG A 270 5.30 -12.36 -21.18
CA ARG A 270 6.11 -11.19 -21.54
C ARG A 270 7.02 -11.46 -22.74
N ALA A 271 7.66 -12.61 -22.79
CA ALA A 271 8.50 -12.99 -23.92
C ALA A 271 7.70 -13.17 -25.23
N ALA A 272 6.42 -13.50 -25.12
CA ALA A 272 5.50 -13.67 -26.24
C ALA A 272 4.84 -12.35 -26.72
N ARG A 273 4.81 -11.30 -25.90
CA ARG A 273 4.24 -10.00 -26.29
C ARG A 273 5.15 -9.32 -27.33
N PRO A 274 4.66 -8.97 -28.53
CA PRO A 274 5.43 -8.13 -29.45
C PRO A 274 5.73 -6.81 -28.76
N SER A 275 6.97 -6.34 -28.85
CA SER A 275 7.37 -5.04 -28.31
C SER A 275 6.43 -3.97 -28.87
N ALA A 276 5.65 -3.33 -28.00
CA ALA A 276 4.85 -2.18 -28.39
C ALA A 276 5.79 -1.14 -29.03
N PRO A 277 5.41 -0.52 -30.15
CA PRO A 277 6.21 0.57 -30.69
C PRO A 277 6.32 1.64 -29.62
N ALA A 278 7.54 2.14 -29.40
CA ALA A 278 7.75 3.33 -28.60
C ALA A 278 7.03 4.51 -29.27
N GLY A 279 5.74 4.70 -28.96
CA GLY A 279 5.05 5.95 -29.23
C GLY A 279 5.56 6.96 -28.19
N GLY A 280 6.18 8.08 -28.53
CA GLY A 280 6.12 8.83 -29.78
C GLY A 280 5.46 10.17 -29.47
N ALA A 281 6.27 11.08 -28.91
CA ALA A 281 6.07 12.52 -28.66
C ALA A 281 4.79 12.95 -27.92
#